data_AF-A0A9E2RF97-F1
#
_entry.id   AF-A0A9E2RF97-F1
#
_cell.length_a   1.000
_cell.length_b   1.000
_cell.length_c   1.000
_cell.angle_alpha   90.00
_cell.angle_beta   90.00
_cell.angle_gamma   90.00
#
_symmetry.space_group_name_H-M   'P 1'
#
loop_
_entity.id
_entity.type
_entity.pdbx_description
1 polymer ?
#
loop_
_entity_poly.entity_id
_entity_poly.type
_entity_poly.pdbx_seq_one_letter_code
_entity_poly.pdbx_strand_id
1 'polypeptide(L)'
;MSGQDWTFVSIASWPVGWGERERHAALVKAGMPAPDAVGVSRRTAPMVIKRLPRASGESLIRGLAAQGVEAFGLSRDEMDRPVAPTPAKCLRAALGSPKPMYLVESWRESVFPNVTLMMDQVFLIIRATVTVQVTRTVIEPDEPDRMLGIGFPGDVLASGVAGSIGRLAYRAAADESELIHKSSSTRSSGDQVIEMYLMDGSRVRINSAQFNFDVLGNAKGMTDRENMDTLMLRLSEEATHAMIEFGFEAFRPPSELRLSASEMYGTNTTVKVVDPWPAFEFYSVWRYVMARQQAGLA
;
A
#
# COMPACT_ATOMS: atom_id res chain seq x y z
N MET A 1 10.91 23.07 8.05
CA MET A 1 11.93 22.08 7.69
C MET A 1 12.12 22.16 6.19
N SER A 2 13.30 22.53 5.69
CA SER A 2 13.60 22.44 4.26
C SER A 2 13.43 20.98 3.85
N GLY A 3 12.33 20.66 3.15
CA GLY A 3 12.04 19.31 2.70
C GLY A 3 13.23 18.83 1.88
N GLN A 4 14.00 17.90 2.42
CA GLN A 4 15.09 17.29 1.66
C GLN A 4 14.49 16.70 0.38
N ASP A 5 15.11 16.97 -0.76
CA ASP A 5 14.67 16.45 -2.05
C ASP A 5 15.04 14.96 -2.12
N TRP A 6 14.03 14.10 -2.13
CA TRP A 6 14.17 12.64 -2.11
C TRP A 6 13.65 12.04 -3.41
N THR A 7 14.25 10.91 -3.81
CA THR A 7 13.78 10.09 -4.93
C THR A 7 13.62 8.63 -4.51
N PHE A 8 12.57 7.98 -5.01
CA PHE A 8 12.36 6.54 -4.91
C PHE A 8 13.03 5.86 -6.10
N VAL A 9 14.18 5.25 -5.84
CA VAL A 9 14.90 4.48 -6.86
C VAL A 9 14.19 3.16 -7.09
N SER A 10 13.93 2.88 -8.37
CA SER A 10 13.21 1.71 -8.84
C SER A 10 13.99 0.99 -9.91
N ILE A 11 13.78 -0.32 -10.01
CA ILE A 11 14.25 -1.17 -11.10
C ILE A 11 13.02 -1.63 -11.87
N ALA A 12 12.93 -1.27 -13.15
CA ALA A 12 11.85 -1.68 -14.05
C ALA A 12 12.09 -3.12 -14.55
N SER A 13 13.33 -3.41 -14.98
CA SER A 13 13.70 -4.73 -15.49
C SER A 13 15.18 -5.05 -15.22
N TRP A 14 15.46 -6.35 -15.10
CA TRP A 14 16.82 -6.88 -15.08
C TRP A 14 17.22 -7.34 -16.48
N PRO A 15 18.51 -7.28 -16.85
CA PRO A 15 18.98 -7.88 -18.09
C PRO A 15 18.62 -9.37 -18.18
N VAL A 16 18.29 -9.82 -19.39
CA VAL A 16 17.88 -11.21 -19.64
C VAL A 16 18.99 -12.18 -19.24
N GLY A 17 18.63 -13.24 -18.52
CA GLY A 17 19.55 -14.28 -18.08
C GLY A 17 20.33 -13.98 -16.80
N TRP A 18 20.19 -12.78 -16.21
CA TRP A 18 20.85 -12.46 -14.95
C TRP A 18 20.24 -13.22 -13.76
N GLY A 19 21.08 -13.93 -13.01
CA GLY A 19 20.75 -14.58 -11.74
C GLY A 19 20.95 -13.64 -10.54
N GLU A 20 20.73 -14.18 -9.34
CA GLU A 20 20.88 -13.42 -8.09
C GLU A 20 22.29 -12.83 -7.92
N ARG A 21 23.32 -13.57 -8.34
CA ARG A 21 24.73 -13.16 -8.21
C ARG A 21 25.05 -11.95 -9.07
N GLU A 22 24.63 -11.94 -10.33
CA GLU A 22 24.84 -10.83 -11.26
C GLU A 22 24.10 -9.58 -10.79
N ARG A 23 22.84 -9.74 -10.37
CA ARG A 23 22.01 -8.66 -9.81
C ARG A 23 22.65 -8.05 -8.57
N HIS A 24 23.12 -8.88 -7.63
CA HIS A 24 23.80 -8.43 -6.43
C HIS A 24 25.08 -7.65 -6.76
N ALA A 25 25.94 -8.20 -7.64
CA ALA A 25 27.17 -7.54 -8.06
C ALA A 25 26.89 -6.18 -8.71
N ALA A 26 25.83 -6.09 -9.52
CA ALA A 26 25.45 -4.85 -10.16
C ALA A 26 24.99 -3.77 -9.18
N LEU A 27 24.17 -4.15 -8.19
CA LEU A 27 23.73 -3.26 -7.12
C LEU A 27 24.91 -2.71 -6.32
N VAL A 28 25.84 -3.58 -5.91
CA VAL A 28 27.03 -3.18 -5.15
C VAL A 28 27.92 -2.26 -5.97
N LYS A 29 28.18 -2.60 -7.24
CA LYS A 29 28.97 -1.76 -8.15
C LYS A 29 28.33 -0.39 -8.40
N ALA A 30 27.00 -0.31 -8.39
CA ALA A 30 26.27 0.95 -8.51
C ALA A 30 26.25 1.79 -7.21
N GLY A 31 26.86 1.29 -6.12
CA GLY A 31 27.00 2.01 -4.85
C GLY A 31 25.99 1.63 -3.77
N MET A 32 25.21 0.56 -3.96
CA MET A 32 24.36 0.02 -2.90
C MET A 32 25.21 -0.75 -1.86
N PRO A 33 25.00 -0.55 -0.54
CA PRO A 33 25.67 -1.36 0.47
C PRO A 33 25.38 -2.86 0.28
N ALA A 34 26.41 -3.71 0.41
CA ALA A 34 26.26 -5.15 0.18
C ALA A 34 25.14 -5.83 0.99
N PRO A 35 24.94 -5.52 2.29
CA PRO A 35 23.81 -6.10 3.04
C PRO A 35 22.44 -5.78 2.44
N ASP A 36 22.25 -4.54 1.98
CA ASP A 36 20.99 -4.11 1.34
C ASP A 36 20.81 -4.79 -0.03
N ALA A 37 21.90 -4.93 -0.79
CA ALA A 37 21.89 -5.53 -2.12
C ALA A 37 21.42 -6.99 -2.12
N VAL A 38 21.71 -7.76 -1.06
CA VAL A 38 21.26 -9.17 -0.93
C VAL A 38 19.74 -9.29 -0.92
N GLY A 39 19.05 -8.40 -0.19
CA GLY A 39 17.59 -8.40 -0.15
C GLY A 39 16.97 -8.00 -1.49
N VAL A 40 17.61 -7.07 -2.21
CA VAL A 40 17.11 -6.55 -3.49
C VAL A 40 17.36 -7.53 -4.64
N SER A 41 18.51 -8.21 -4.70
CA SER A 41 18.84 -9.12 -5.80
C SER A 41 17.91 -10.33 -5.92
N ARG A 42 17.29 -10.73 -4.81
CA ARG A 42 16.31 -11.84 -4.71
C ARG A 42 14.90 -11.47 -5.17
N ARG A 43 14.61 -10.19 -5.30
CA ARG A 43 13.27 -9.70 -5.67
C ARG A 43 13.11 -9.70 -7.19
N THR A 44 11.87 -9.85 -7.64
CA THR A 44 11.50 -9.77 -9.06
C THR A 44 11.19 -8.32 -9.41
N ALA A 45 11.70 -7.84 -10.54
CA ALA A 45 11.35 -6.53 -11.09
C ALA A 45 9.95 -6.61 -11.76
N PRO A 46 9.18 -5.53 -11.82
CA PRO A 46 9.54 -4.18 -11.37
C PRO A 46 9.47 -4.04 -9.85
N MET A 47 10.33 -3.19 -9.26
CA MET A 47 10.34 -2.96 -7.82
C MET A 47 10.93 -1.61 -7.41
N VAL A 48 10.52 -1.10 -6.25
CA VAL A 48 11.23 -0.01 -5.55
C VAL A 48 12.30 -0.60 -4.63
N ILE A 49 13.53 -0.10 -4.77
CA ILE A 49 14.69 -0.62 -4.03
C ILE A 49 15.04 0.24 -2.82
N LYS A 50 14.95 1.58 -2.93
CA LYS A 50 15.34 2.48 -1.83
C LYS A 50 14.81 3.90 -2.04
N ARG A 51 14.54 4.61 -0.95
CA ARG A 51 14.39 6.08 -0.92
C ARG A 51 15.73 6.71 -0.59
N LEU A 52 16.21 7.62 -1.44
CA LEU A 52 17.53 8.24 -1.31
C LEU A 52 17.44 9.75 -1.56
N PRO A 53 18.38 10.56 -1.03
CA PRO A 53 18.50 11.95 -1.46
C PRO A 53 18.67 11.98 -2.98
N ARG A 54 18.06 12.94 -3.65
CA ARG A 54 17.98 12.96 -5.12
C ARG A 54 19.32 12.73 -5.80
N ALA A 55 20.36 13.46 -5.41
CA ALA A 55 21.70 13.32 -5.98
C ALA A 55 22.28 11.90 -5.83
N SER A 56 22.10 11.27 -4.66
CA SER A 56 22.53 9.89 -4.43
C SER A 56 21.70 8.88 -5.23
N GLY A 57 20.39 9.10 -5.34
CA GLY A 57 19.51 8.27 -6.14
C GLY A 57 19.85 8.32 -7.63
N GLU A 58 20.08 9.52 -8.17
CA GLU A 58 20.53 9.71 -9.55
C GLU A 58 21.89 9.03 -9.82
N SER A 59 22.83 9.09 -8.87
CA SER A 59 24.09 8.38 -8.97
C SER A 59 23.90 6.87 -9.03
N LEU A 60 23.03 6.31 -8.17
CA LEU A 60 22.72 4.88 -8.15
C LEU A 60 22.03 4.46 -9.46
N ILE A 61 21.07 5.23 -9.95
CA ILE A 61 20.36 4.97 -11.23
C ILE A 61 21.35 4.95 -12.39
N ARG A 62 22.25 5.94 -12.49
CA ARG A 62 23.30 5.96 -13.53
C ARG A 62 24.24 4.75 -13.41
N GLY A 63 24.62 4.36 -12.20
CA GLY A 63 25.45 3.18 -11.95
C GLY A 63 24.78 1.86 -12.35
N LEU A 64 23.46 1.75 -12.20
CA LEU A 64 22.67 0.61 -12.66
C LEU A 64 22.50 0.61 -14.18
N ALA A 65 22.17 1.76 -14.77
CA ALA A 65 22.02 1.92 -16.22
C ALA A 65 23.32 1.60 -16.98
N ALA A 66 24.48 2.00 -16.44
CA ALA A 66 25.80 1.66 -17.00
C ALA A 66 26.10 0.15 -17.06
N GLN A 67 25.29 -0.67 -16.39
CA GLN A 67 25.38 -2.13 -16.37
C GLN A 67 24.23 -2.80 -17.15
N GLY A 68 23.41 -2.01 -17.84
CA GLY A 68 22.27 -2.49 -18.62
C GLY A 68 20.98 -2.71 -17.81
N VAL A 69 20.97 -2.35 -16.50
CA VAL A 69 19.75 -2.46 -15.68
C VAL A 69 18.84 -1.28 -15.98
N GLU A 70 17.58 -1.56 -16.30
CA GLU A 70 16.57 -0.52 -16.51
C GLU A 70 16.10 0.00 -15.15
N ALA A 71 16.61 1.17 -14.76
CA ALA A 71 16.34 1.80 -13.49
C ALA A 71 15.87 3.25 -13.68
N PHE A 72 15.01 3.71 -12.78
CA PHE A 72 14.46 5.06 -12.78
C PHE A 72 14.23 5.56 -11.35
N GLY A 73 14.02 6.87 -11.21
CA GLY A 73 13.74 7.50 -9.92
C GLY A 73 12.45 8.29 -10.00
N LEU A 74 11.60 8.19 -8.97
CA LEU A 74 10.44 9.07 -8.80
C LEU A 74 10.69 10.02 -7.64
N SER A 75 10.72 11.31 -7.93
CA SER A 75 10.65 12.36 -6.92
C SER A 75 9.26 12.42 -6.29
N ARG A 76 9.16 13.07 -5.13
CA ARG A 76 7.85 13.33 -4.51
C ARG A 76 6.95 14.18 -5.40
N ASP A 77 7.50 15.19 -6.05
CA ASP A 77 6.74 16.07 -6.95
C ASP A 77 6.17 15.30 -8.15
N GLU A 78 6.90 14.31 -8.67
CA GLU A 78 6.40 13.42 -9.73
C GLU A 78 5.34 12.45 -9.22
N MET A 79 5.43 12.02 -7.95
CA MET A 79 4.40 11.21 -7.32
C MET A 79 3.10 11.99 -7.08
N ASP A 80 3.22 13.28 -6.78
CA ASP A 80 2.09 14.16 -6.45
C ASP A 80 1.49 14.83 -7.72
N ARG A 81 2.18 14.73 -8.87
CA ARG A 81 1.74 15.34 -10.15
C ARG A 81 0.48 14.72 -10.77
N PRO A 82 0.27 13.39 -10.77
CA PRO A 82 -0.90 12.79 -11.40
C PRO A 82 -2.20 13.31 -10.80
N VAL A 83 -3.21 13.45 -11.64
CA VAL A 83 -4.53 13.91 -11.20
C VAL A 83 -5.10 12.93 -10.17
N ALA A 84 -5.70 13.49 -9.11
CA ALA A 84 -6.42 12.69 -8.12
C ALA A 84 -7.43 11.77 -8.83
N PRO A 85 -7.62 10.52 -8.38
CA PRO A 85 -8.51 9.61 -9.07
C PRO A 85 -9.95 10.11 -8.91
N THR A 86 -10.70 10.15 -9.99
CA THR A 86 -12.15 10.36 -9.95
C THR A 86 -12.79 9.10 -9.37
N PRO A 87 -13.39 9.15 -8.16
CA PRO A 87 -14.03 7.98 -7.57
C PRO A 87 -15.35 7.73 -8.29
N ALA A 88 -15.39 6.67 -9.10
CA ALA A 88 -16.58 6.25 -9.82
C ALA A 88 -17.58 5.63 -8.85
N LYS A 89 -18.81 6.14 -8.89
CA LYS A 89 -19.99 5.56 -8.25
C LYS A 89 -20.66 4.54 -9.15
N CYS A 90 -20.78 4.84 -10.44
CA CYS A 90 -21.23 3.89 -11.44
C CYS A 90 -20.61 4.19 -12.80
N LEU A 91 -20.64 3.20 -13.70
CA LEU A 91 -20.36 3.38 -15.12
C LEU A 91 -21.65 3.18 -15.89
N ARG A 92 -21.89 4.02 -16.90
CA ARG A 92 -23.00 3.84 -17.84
C ARG A 92 -22.44 3.76 -19.25
N ALA A 93 -22.69 2.64 -19.93
CA ALA A 93 -22.28 2.50 -21.32
C ALA A 93 -22.97 3.56 -22.18
N ALA A 94 -22.21 4.30 -22.97
CA ALA A 94 -22.73 5.28 -23.90
C ALA A 94 -23.23 4.59 -25.17
N LEU A 95 -24.48 4.11 -25.13
CA LEU A 95 -25.11 3.42 -26.26
C LEU A 95 -25.09 4.29 -27.52
N GLY A 96 -24.72 3.69 -28.65
CA GLY A 96 -24.59 4.38 -29.94
C GLY A 96 -23.23 5.03 -30.18
N SER A 97 -22.31 5.00 -29.21
CA SER A 97 -20.91 5.41 -29.43
C SER A 97 -20.22 4.48 -30.44
N PRO A 98 -19.40 5.01 -31.37
CA PRO A 98 -18.67 4.20 -32.35
C PRO A 98 -17.57 3.33 -31.74
N LYS A 99 -17.14 3.65 -30.51
CA LYS A 99 -16.15 2.89 -29.72
C LYS A 99 -16.67 2.67 -28.30
N PRO A 100 -16.21 1.63 -27.59
CA PRO A 100 -16.57 1.42 -26.20
C PRO A 100 -16.26 2.67 -25.35
N MET A 101 -17.31 3.21 -24.73
CA MET A 101 -17.26 4.45 -23.99
C MET A 101 -18.22 4.39 -22.81
N TYR A 102 -17.80 4.92 -21.68
CA TYR A 102 -18.60 5.01 -20.46
C TYR A 102 -18.73 6.45 -19.98
N LEU A 103 -19.92 6.79 -19.49
CA LEU A 103 -20.12 7.96 -18.64
C LEU A 103 -19.85 7.55 -17.20
N VAL A 104 -18.90 8.23 -16.57
CA VAL A 104 -18.52 8.00 -15.17
C VAL A 104 -19.32 8.95 -14.29
N GLU A 105 -20.23 8.41 -13.47
CA GLU A 105 -20.90 9.16 -12.41
C GLU A 105 -19.99 9.17 -11.18
N SER A 106 -19.58 10.36 -10.71
CA SER A 106 -18.68 10.48 -9.56
C SER A 106 -19.45 10.47 -8.22
N TRP A 107 -18.80 10.04 -7.14
CA TRP A 107 -19.41 10.08 -5.79
C TRP A 107 -19.67 11.49 -5.27
N ARG A 108 -18.98 12.49 -5.80
CA ARG A 108 -19.05 13.89 -5.37
C ARG A 108 -18.90 14.81 -6.58
N GLU A 109 -20.00 15.01 -7.29
CA GLU A 109 -20.02 15.82 -8.53
C GLU A 109 -19.50 17.25 -8.32
N SER A 110 -19.64 17.80 -7.12
CA SER A 110 -19.11 19.14 -6.77
C SER A 110 -17.59 19.19 -6.65
N VAL A 111 -16.93 18.05 -6.44
CA VAL A 111 -15.48 17.93 -6.27
C VAL A 111 -14.83 17.34 -7.50
N PHE A 112 -15.49 16.36 -8.14
CA PHE A 112 -15.00 15.68 -9.32
C PHE A 112 -16.02 15.80 -10.45
N PRO A 113 -15.66 16.44 -11.58
CA PRO A 113 -16.57 16.52 -12.72
C PRO A 113 -16.89 15.12 -13.23
N ASN A 114 -18.05 14.97 -13.87
CA ASN A 114 -18.35 13.74 -14.59
C ASN A 114 -17.36 13.57 -15.73
N VAL A 115 -16.74 12.40 -15.82
CA VAL A 115 -15.69 12.08 -16.79
C VAL A 115 -16.27 11.14 -17.84
N THR A 116 -15.90 11.35 -19.10
CA THR A 116 -16.15 10.36 -20.15
C THR A 116 -14.93 9.45 -20.27
N LEU A 117 -15.13 8.17 -20.07
CA LEU A 117 -14.11 7.13 -20.16
C LEU A 117 -14.19 6.49 -21.55
N MET A 118 -13.36 6.93 -22.47
CA MET A 118 -13.18 6.28 -23.77
C MET A 118 -12.16 5.14 -23.60
N MET A 119 -12.57 3.91 -23.88
CA MET A 119 -11.72 2.74 -23.60
C MET A 119 -10.46 2.68 -24.46
N ASP A 120 -10.47 3.32 -25.64
CA ASP A 120 -9.29 3.45 -26.50
C ASP A 120 -8.24 4.44 -25.95
N GLN A 121 -8.62 5.32 -25.03
CA GLN A 121 -7.72 6.23 -24.32
C GLN A 121 -7.16 5.61 -23.04
N VAL A 122 -7.70 4.49 -22.57
CA VAL A 122 -7.19 3.81 -21.38
C VAL A 122 -5.91 3.07 -21.77
N PHE A 123 -4.81 3.37 -21.09
CA PHE A 123 -3.51 2.77 -21.39
C PHE A 123 -2.94 1.93 -20.24
N LEU A 124 -3.48 2.07 -19.03
CA LEU A 124 -3.11 1.27 -17.88
C LEU A 124 -4.35 0.99 -17.02
N ILE A 125 -4.59 -0.27 -16.71
CA ILE A 125 -5.61 -0.72 -15.76
C ILE A 125 -4.91 -1.49 -14.65
N ILE A 126 -5.08 -1.04 -13.41
CA ILE A 126 -4.53 -1.67 -12.22
C ILE A 126 -5.66 -2.32 -11.44
N ARG A 127 -5.53 -3.61 -11.16
CA ARG A 127 -6.43 -4.38 -10.31
C ARG A 127 -5.70 -4.74 -9.02
N ALA A 128 -6.34 -4.50 -7.89
CA ALA A 128 -5.76 -4.78 -6.57
C ALA A 128 -6.82 -5.16 -5.52
N THR A 129 -6.39 -5.89 -4.50
CA THR A 129 -7.09 -6.02 -3.23
C THR A 129 -6.39 -5.18 -2.16
N VAL A 130 -7.13 -4.26 -1.53
CA VAL A 130 -6.64 -3.39 -0.46
C VAL A 130 -7.26 -3.84 0.86
N THR A 131 -6.48 -4.56 1.68
CA THR A 131 -6.97 -5.15 2.93
C THR A 131 -6.59 -4.31 4.15
N VAL A 132 -7.55 -3.56 4.70
CA VAL A 132 -7.37 -2.88 5.99
C VAL A 132 -7.48 -3.92 7.11
N GLN A 133 -6.49 -3.94 7.99
CA GLN A 133 -6.48 -4.81 9.17
C GLN A 133 -6.49 -3.97 10.44
N VAL A 134 -7.46 -4.25 11.32
CA VAL A 134 -7.56 -3.65 12.65
C VAL A 134 -7.39 -4.76 13.68
N THR A 135 -6.32 -4.68 14.45
CA THR A 135 -6.05 -5.61 15.56
C THR A 135 -6.24 -4.86 16.88
N ARG A 136 -7.16 -5.34 17.71
CA ARG A 136 -7.40 -4.84 19.07
C ARG A 136 -6.90 -5.86 20.07
N THR A 137 -5.96 -5.43 20.91
CA THR A 137 -5.44 -6.20 22.03
C THR A 137 -5.94 -5.59 23.33
N VAL A 138 -6.63 -6.37 24.15
CA VAL A 138 -7.03 -5.99 25.50
C VAL A 138 -6.21 -6.83 26.47
N ILE A 139 -5.56 -6.14 27.40
CA ILE A 139 -4.84 -6.73 28.52
C ILE A 139 -5.78 -6.57 29.71
N GLU A 140 -6.54 -7.59 30.03
CA GLU A 140 -7.33 -7.56 31.26
C GLU A 140 -6.33 -7.64 32.41
N PRO A 141 -6.29 -6.63 33.31
CA PRO A 141 -5.58 -6.82 34.56
C PRO A 141 -6.32 -7.95 35.26
N ASP A 142 -5.59 -8.92 35.81
CA ASP A 142 -6.21 -9.86 36.74
C ASP A 142 -6.98 -8.98 37.75
N GLU A 143 -8.30 -9.14 37.81
CA GLU A 143 -9.03 -8.61 38.94
C GLU A 143 -8.28 -9.15 40.15
N PRO A 144 -7.76 -8.31 41.06
CA PRO A 144 -7.19 -8.86 42.28
C PRO A 144 -8.34 -9.65 42.87
N ASP A 145 -8.17 -10.96 42.84
CA ASP A 145 -9.15 -11.88 43.35
C ASP A 145 -9.52 -11.33 44.72
N ARG A 146 -10.82 -11.32 45.00
CA ARG A 146 -11.36 -10.93 46.30
C ARG A 146 -10.86 -11.96 47.31
N MET A 147 -9.57 -11.93 47.62
CA MET A 147 -8.96 -12.59 48.75
C MET A 147 -9.55 -11.89 49.97
N LEU A 148 -10.63 -12.50 50.46
CA LEU A 148 -10.93 -12.73 51.86
C LEU A 148 -9.99 -11.96 52.79
N GLY A 149 -10.56 -10.99 53.51
CA GLY A 149 -9.85 -10.23 54.51
C GLY A 149 -9.08 -11.13 55.47
N ILE A 150 -7.76 -11.00 55.43
CA ILE A 150 -6.89 -11.27 56.56
C ILE A 150 -6.16 -9.96 56.80
N GLY A 151 -6.58 -9.27 57.87
CA GLY A 151 -6.02 -7.99 58.26
C GLY A 151 -4.55 -8.14 58.65
N PHE A 152 -3.72 -7.29 58.06
CA PHE A 152 -2.42 -6.95 58.61
C PHE A 152 -2.36 -5.42 58.77
N PRO A 153 -2.32 -4.89 60.01
CA PRO A 153 -2.02 -3.50 60.25
C PRO A 153 -0.50 -3.34 60.22
N GLY A 154 0.02 -2.43 59.40
CA GLY A 154 1.46 -2.22 59.35
C GLY A 154 1.85 -1.08 58.43
N ASP A 155 1.83 0.12 58.99
CA ASP A 155 2.51 1.32 58.47
C ASP A 155 3.90 1.03 57.90
N VAL A 156 4.16 1.41 56.64
CA VAL A 156 5.42 2.05 56.26
C VAL A 156 5.17 3.08 55.14
N LEU A 157 5.19 4.34 55.54
CA LEU A 157 5.44 5.51 54.72
C LEU A 157 6.88 5.50 54.18
N ALA A 158 7.09 5.88 52.91
CA ALA A 158 8.17 6.77 52.41
C ALA A 158 8.23 6.66 50.87
N SER A 159 7.79 7.67 50.12
CA SER A 159 8.60 8.82 49.70
C SER A 159 9.81 8.46 48.82
N GLY A 160 9.67 8.70 47.51
CA GLY A 160 10.70 9.37 46.73
C GLY A 160 11.75 8.50 46.02
N VAL A 161 11.77 8.64 44.69
CA VAL A 161 12.90 8.39 43.78
C VAL A 161 13.29 6.91 43.54
N ALA A 162 12.66 6.29 42.54
CA ALA A 162 13.30 5.28 41.67
C ALA A 162 12.36 4.87 40.52
N GLY A 163 11.99 5.83 39.67
CA GLY A 163 11.46 5.49 38.36
C GLY A 163 12.53 4.73 37.58
N SER A 164 12.26 3.48 37.22
CA SER A 164 12.98 2.56 36.31
C SER A 164 13.63 1.28 36.87
N ILE A 165 13.83 1.11 38.19
CA ILE A 165 14.35 -0.17 38.74
C ILE A 165 13.21 -1.09 39.25
N GLY A 166 12.08 -0.53 39.68
CA GLY A 166 10.92 -1.32 40.14
C GLY A 166 10.22 -2.17 39.07
N ARG A 167 10.47 -1.93 37.77
CA ARG A 167 9.90 -2.74 36.68
C ARG A 167 10.67 -4.02 36.36
N LEU A 168 11.92 -4.14 36.79
CA LEU A 168 12.73 -5.35 36.59
C LEU A 168 12.67 -6.31 37.78
N ALA A 169 12.46 -5.80 39.00
CA ALA A 169 12.22 -6.65 40.18
C ALA A 169 10.84 -7.34 40.14
N TYR A 170 9.83 -6.74 39.51
CA TYR A 170 8.50 -7.36 39.33
C TYR A 170 8.47 -8.49 38.29
N ARG A 171 9.53 -8.65 37.48
CA ARG A 171 9.63 -9.72 36.48
C ARG A 171 10.40 -10.95 36.94
N ALA A 172 11.11 -10.87 38.06
CA ALA A 172 11.94 -11.96 38.57
C ALA A 172 11.33 -12.67 39.80
N ALA A 173 10.24 -12.14 40.36
CA ALA A 173 9.53 -12.71 41.51
C ALA A 173 8.10 -13.19 41.19
N ALA A 174 7.72 -13.24 39.90
CA ALA A 174 6.41 -13.68 39.42
C ALA A 174 6.54 -14.88 38.47
N ASP A 175 7.36 -15.87 38.85
CA ASP A 175 7.46 -17.18 38.19
C ASP A 175 6.45 -18.20 38.77
N GLU A 176 5.38 -17.71 39.38
CA GLU A 176 4.19 -18.48 39.73
C GLU A 176 2.93 -17.71 39.27
N SER A 177 2.51 -17.99 38.04
CA SER A 177 1.11 -17.94 37.57
C SER A 177 0.25 -16.72 37.95
N GLU A 178 0.60 -15.51 37.51
CA GLU A 178 -0.42 -14.50 37.17
C GLU A 178 -0.76 -14.66 35.67
N LEU A 179 -1.90 -15.28 35.41
CA LEU A 179 -2.46 -15.49 34.07
C LEU A 179 -2.98 -14.14 33.55
N ILE A 180 -2.08 -13.26 33.12
CA ILE A 180 -2.47 -12.03 32.41
C ILE A 180 -3.34 -12.44 31.21
N HIS A 181 -4.64 -12.23 31.33
CA HIS A 181 -5.62 -12.56 30.31
C HIS A 181 -5.47 -11.57 29.15
N LYS A 182 -4.66 -11.95 28.16
CA LYS A 182 -4.48 -11.20 26.93
C LYS A 182 -5.48 -11.68 25.87
N SER A 183 -6.53 -10.90 25.65
CA SER A 183 -7.45 -11.15 24.53
C SER A 183 -7.03 -10.31 23.31
N SER A 184 -7.04 -10.93 22.13
CA SER A 184 -6.71 -10.27 20.87
C SER A 184 -7.77 -10.57 19.83
N SER A 185 -8.38 -9.54 19.26
CA SER A 185 -9.32 -9.65 18.15
C SER A 185 -8.75 -8.96 16.92
N THR A 186 -8.91 -9.57 15.75
CA THR A 186 -8.48 -8.99 14.47
C THR A 186 -9.66 -8.97 13.52
N ARG A 187 -9.97 -7.79 12.99
CA ARG A 187 -10.93 -7.58 11.92
C ARG A 187 -10.17 -7.19 10.65
N SER A 188 -10.51 -7.81 9.53
CA SER A 188 -10.02 -7.43 8.21
C SER A 188 -11.18 -7.02 7.31
N SER A 189 -10.96 -6.02 6.46
CA SER A 189 -11.86 -5.62 5.38
C SER A 189 -11.03 -5.51 4.11
N GLY A 190 -11.41 -6.26 3.07
CA GLY A 190 -10.70 -6.29 1.80
C GLY A 190 -11.51 -5.62 0.70
N ASP A 191 -11.10 -4.43 0.28
CA ASP A 191 -11.72 -3.72 -0.82
C ASP A 191 -11.09 -4.17 -2.14
N GLN A 192 -11.92 -4.44 -3.14
CA GLN A 192 -11.46 -4.73 -4.49
C GLN A 192 -11.41 -3.40 -5.26
N VAL A 193 -10.27 -3.10 -5.88
CA VAL A 193 -10.04 -1.82 -6.57
C VAL A 193 -9.64 -2.05 -8.02
N ILE A 194 -10.23 -1.28 -8.93
CA ILE A 194 -9.75 -1.06 -10.29
C ILE A 194 -9.40 0.41 -10.44
N GLU A 195 -8.20 0.72 -10.90
CA GLU A 195 -7.79 2.07 -11.25
C GLU A 195 -7.36 2.12 -12.71
N MET A 196 -7.93 3.05 -13.46
CA MET A 196 -7.68 3.24 -14.88
C MET A 196 -7.01 4.59 -15.11
N TYR A 197 -5.94 4.59 -15.89
CA TYR A 197 -5.28 5.80 -16.37
C TYR A 197 -5.52 5.98 -17.86
N LEU A 198 -5.85 7.21 -18.23
CA LEU A 198 -6.06 7.62 -19.61
C LEU A 198 -4.81 8.32 -20.17
N MET A 199 -4.68 8.36 -21.49
CA MET A 199 -3.54 8.98 -22.19
C MET A 199 -3.30 10.45 -21.79
N ASP A 200 -4.38 11.18 -21.48
CA ASP A 200 -4.37 12.58 -21.03
C ASP A 200 -3.89 12.77 -19.57
N GLY A 201 -3.60 11.66 -18.86
CA GLY A 201 -3.18 11.66 -17.46
C GLY A 201 -4.32 11.72 -16.45
N SER A 202 -5.58 11.75 -16.91
CA SER A 202 -6.74 11.59 -16.04
C SER A 202 -6.84 10.16 -15.49
N ARG A 203 -7.55 10.02 -14.37
CA ARG A 203 -7.59 8.79 -13.58
C ARG A 203 -8.99 8.53 -13.05
N VAL A 204 -9.46 7.30 -13.21
CA VAL A 204 -10.76 6.83 -12.72
C VAL A 204 -10.54 5.66 -11.78
N ARG A 205 -11.13 5.71 -10.59
CA ARG A 205 -11.06 4.63 -9.61
C ARG A 205 -12.43 4.04 -9.32
N ILE A 206 -12.48 2.72 -9.35
CA ILE A 206 -13.63 1.91 -8.97
C ILE A 206 -13.25 1.16 -7.68
N ASN A 207 -13.96 1.43 -6.58
CA ASN A 207 -13.86 0.68 -5.34
C ASN A 207 -15.13 -0.15 -5.15
N SER A 208 -15.00 -1.46 -4.99
CA SER A 208 -16.13 -2.39 -4.88
C SER A 208 -17.11 -2.04 -3.76
N ALA A 209 -16.62 -1.56 -2.61
CA ALA A 209 -17.47 -1.22 -1.47
C ALA A 209 -18.39 -0.02 -1.74
N GLN A 210 -18.11 0.75 -2.79
CA GLN A 210 -18.80 1.99 -3.14
C GLN A 210 -19.27 2.01 -4.60
N PHE A 211 -19.13 0.93 -5.36
CA PHE A 211 -19.45 0.94 -6.79
C PHE A 211 -20.76 0.23 -7.07
N ASN A 212 -21.61 0.86 -7.90
CA ASN A 212 -22.79 0.23 -8.44
C ASN A 212 -22.47 -0.49 -9.77
N PHE A 213 -22.60 -1.81 -9.74
CA PHE A 213 -22.32 -2.72 -10.85
C PHE A 213 -23.44 -2.87 -11.89
N ASP A 214 -24.42 -1.96 -11.95
CA ASP A 214 -25.51 -2.02 -12.94
C ASP A 214 -25.02 -2.05 -14.40
N VAL A 215 -23.80 -1.56 -14.67
CA VAL A 215 -23.12 -1.66 -15.97
C VAL A 215 -22.99 -3.11 -16.47
N LEU A 216 -22.96 -4.09 -15.57
CA LEU A 216 -22.86 -5.51 -15.89
C LEU A 216 -24.20 -6.12 -16.31
N GLY A 217 -25.33 -5.46 -16.04
CA GLY A 217 -26.66 -5.98 -16.33
C GLY A 217 -26.87 -7.40 -15.80
N ASN A 218 -27.25 -8.33 -16.68
CA ASN A 218 -27.49 -9.74 -16.33
C ASN A 218 -26.22 -10.54 -16.01
N ALA A 219 -25.03 -10.01 -16.31
CA ALA A 219 -23.76 -10.67 -15.98
C ALA A 219 -23.28 -10.36 -14.54
N LYS A 220 -24.05 -9.58 -13.77
CA LYS A 220 -23.76 -9.27 -12.37
C LYS A 220 -23.76 -10.55 -11.53
N GLY A 221 -22.63 -10.84 -10.89
CA GLY A 221 -22.45 -11.93 -9.94
C GLY A 221 -23.05 -11.64 -8.56
N MET A 222 -22.92 -12.62 -7.66
CA MET A 222 -23.53 -12.58 -6.32
C MET A 222 -22.69 -11.79 -5.32
N THR A 223 -21.38 -11.69 -5.55
CA THR A 223 -20.44 -11.00 -4.65
C THR A 223 -19.74 -9.83 -5.35
N ASP A 224 -19.31 -8.85 -4.55
CA ASP A 224 -18.50 -7.72 -5.03
C ASP A 224 -17.22 -8.16 -5.73
N ARG A 225 -16.61 -9.27 -5.28
CA ARG A 225 -15.43 -9.84 -5.91
C ARG A 225 -15.75 -10.38 -7.31
N GLU A 226 -16.79 -11.20 -7.45
CA GLU A 226 -17.22 -11.73 -8.75
C GLU A 226 -17.61 -10.60 -9.71
N ASN A 227 -18.29 -9.58 -9.19
CA ASN A 227 -18.66 -8.39 -9.96
C ASN A 227 -17.43 -7.61 -10.44
N MET A 228 -16.43 -7.42 -9.57
CA MET A 228 -15.17 -6.77 -9.95
C MET A 228 -14.37 -7.57 -10.97
N ASP A 229 -14.33 -8.89 -10.84
CA ASP A 229 -13.60 -9.75 -11.78
C ASP A 229 -14.30 -9.77 -13.15
N THR A 230 -15.64 -9.82 -13.17
CA THR A 230 -16.44 -9.71 -14.40
C THR A 230 -16.28 -8.34 -15.06
N LEU A 231 -16.30 -7.27 -14.27
CA LEU A 231 -16.08 -5.91 -14.75
C LEU A 231 -14.66 -5.75 -15.30
N MET A 232 -13.65 -6.26 -14.60
CA MET A 232 -12.25 -6.21 -15.02
C MET A 232 -12.06 -6.90 -16.37
N LEU A 233 -12.62 -8.10 -16.54
CA LEU A 233 -12.56 -8.84 -17.80
C LEU A 233 -13.12 -8.00 -18.95
N ARG A 234 -14.35 -7.48 -18.80
CA ARG A 234 -14.99 -6.63 -19.80
C ARG A 234 -14.16 -5.39 -20.13
N LEU A 235 -13.69 -4.66 -19.12
CA LEU A 235 -12.88 -3.46 -19.34
C LEU A 235 -11.57 -3.78 -20.06
N SER A 236 -10.94 -4.92 -19.77
CA SER A 236 -9.71 -5.36 -20.45
C SER A 236 -9.91 -5.78 -21.91
N GLU A 237 -11.07 -6.38 -22.24
CA GLU A 237 -11.42 -6.72 -23.62
C GLU A 237 -11.70 -5.47 -24.46
N GLU A 238 -12.30 -4.45 -23.85
CA GLU A 238 -12.65 -3.19 -24.51
C GLU A 238 -11.47 -2.20 -24.61
N ALA A 239 -10.55 -2.19 -23.64
CA ALA A 239 -9.32 -1.39 -23.67
C ALA A 239 -8.14 -2.20 -24.24
N THR A 240 -8.20 -2.53 -25.53
CA THR A 240 -7.27 -3.44 -26.21
C THR A 240 -5.79 -3.01 -26.20
N HIS A 241 -5.50 -1.74 -25.92
CA HIS A 241 -4.14 -1.20 -25.83
C HIS A 241 -3.66 -1.02 -24.39
N ALA A 242 -4.52 -1.26 -23.40
CA ALA A 242 -4.16 -1.03 -22.01
C ALA A 242 -3.24 -2.13 -21.49
N MET A 243 -2.20 -1.70 -20.77
CA MET A 243 -1.44 -2.60 -19.90
C MET A 243 -2.31 -2.98 -18.70
N ILE A 244 -2.37 -4.26 -18.39
CA ILE A 244 -3.13 -4.76 -17.24
C ILE A 244 -2.16 -5.17 -16.13
N GLU A 245 -2.40 -4.68 -14.91
CA GLU A 245 -1.49 -4.87 -13.78
C GLU A 245 -2.21 -5.44 -12.55
N PHE A 246 -1.67 -6.55 -12.00
CA PHE A 246 -2.22 -7.31 -10.86
C PHE A 246 -1.22 -7.49 -9.71
N GLY A 247 -0.06 -6.83 -9.76
CA GLY A 247 1.09 -7.08 -8.90
C GLY A 247 1.06 -6.40 -7.53
N PHE A 248 -0.03 -5.73 -7.15
CA PHE A 248 -0.08 -4.99 -5.89
C PHE A 248 0.06 -5.90 -4.67
N GLU A 249 -0.50 -7.10 -4.71
CA GLU A 249 -0.42 -8.08 -3.61
C GLU A 249 1.03 -8.56 -3.37
N ALA A 250 1.82 -8.63 -4.43
CA ALA A 250 3.25 -8.95 -4.36
C ALA A 250 4.12 -7.71 -4.07
N PHE A 251 3.57 -6.51 -4.24
CA PHE A 251 4.29 -5.27 -4.00
C PHE A 251 4.75 -5.19 -2.54
N ARG A 252 5.97 -4.66 -2.36
CA ARG A 252 6.57 -4.44 -1.06
C ARG A 252 6.85 -2.94 -0.97
N PRO A 253 5.96 -2.16 -0.32
CA PRO A 253 6.15 -0.73 -0.23
C PRO A 253 7.42 -0.42 0.59
N PRO A 254 8.15 0.66 0.24
CA PRO A 254 9.09 1.32 1.12
C PRO A 254 8.54 1.43 2.54
N SER A 255 9.40 1.26 3.55
CA SER A 255 8.99 1.24 4.95
C SER A 255 8.25 2.52 5.37
N GLU A 256 8.57 3.65 4.76
CA GLU A 256 7.97 4.95 5.05
C GLU A 256 6.51 5.06 4.59
N LEU A 257 6.09 4.18 3.67
CA LEU A 257 4.71 4.09 3.18
C LEU A 257 3.90 3.02 3.93
N ARG A 258 4.54 2.25 4.81
CA ARG A 258 3.85 1.32 5.71
C ARG A 258 3.29 2.14 6.86
N LEU A 259 2.13 2.75 6.65
CA LEU A 259 1.40 3.38 7.74
C LEU A 259 0.81 2.29 8.63
N SER A 260 1.44 2.08 9.78
CA SER A 260 0.80 1.40 10.90
C SER A 260 0.55 2.43 11.99
N ALA A 261 -0.70 2.77 12.22
CA ALA A 261 -1.08 3.54 13.39
C ALA A 261 -1.25 2.58 14.56
N SER A 262 -0.66 2.91 15.71
CA SER A 262 -0.89 2.22 16.96
C SER A 262 -1.36 3.24 17.98
N GLU A 263 -2.57 3.07 18.46
CA GLU A 263 -3.18 3.94 19.45
C GLU A 263 -3.44 3.13 20.73
N MET A 264 -3.06 3.71 21.87
CA MET A 264 -3.43 3.18 23.17
C MET A 264 -4.73 3.84 23.63
N TYR A 265 -5.73 3.01 23.91
CA TYR A 265 -7.01 3.43 24.46
C TYR A 265 -7.08 2.98 25.93
N GLY A 266 -6.94 3.94 26.85
CA GLY A 266 -6.77 3.65 28.28
C GLY A 266 -5.43 2.97 28.58
N THR A 267 -5.34 2.35 29.74
CA THR A 267 -4.10 1.67 30.19
C THR A 267 -3.88 0.30 29.57
N ASN A 268 -4.95 -0.32 29.08
CA ASN A 268 -5.01 -1.76 28.87
C ASN A 268 -5.46 -2.19 27.47
N THR A 269 -5.89 -1.25 26.61
CA THR A 269 -6.27 -1.57 25.22
C THR A 269 -5.29 -0.93 24.25
N THR A 270 -4.74 -1.74 23.34
CA THR A 270 -3.98 -1.25 22.19
C THR A 270 -4.72 -1.59 20.90
N VAL A 271 -4.93 -0.59 20.05
CA VAL A 271 -5.49 -0.77 18.72
C VAL A 271 -4.41 -0.49 17.70
N LYS A 272 -4.11 -1.48 16.86
CA LYS A 272 -3.19 -1.36 15.73
C LYS A 272 -3.99 -1.41 14.44
N VAL A 273 -3.86 -0.36 13.63
CA VAL A 273 -4.46 -0.26 12.30
C VAL A 273 -3.34 -0.35 11.27
N VAL A 274 -3.48 -1.28 10.33
CA VAL A 274 -2.64 -1.39 9.14
C VAL A 274 -3.48 -0.94 7.96
N ASP A 275 -3.13 0.21 7.40
CA ASP A 275 -3.82 0.81 6.26
C ASP A 275 -2.95 0.70 5.00
N PRO A 276 -3.35 -0.11 3.99
CA PRO A 276 -2.60 -0.26 2.75
C PRO A 276 -2.90 0.82 1.71
N TRP A 277 -3.88 1.71 1.92
CA TRP A 277 -4.24 2.73 0.92
C TRP A 277 -3.07 3.62 0.50
N PRO A 278 -2.21 4.15 1.40
CA PRO A 278 -1.03 4.91 1.01
C PRO A 278 -0.05 4.12 0.14
N ALA A 279 0.10 2.82 0.42
CA ALA A 279 0.94 1.94 -0.40
C ALA A 279 0.32 1.69 -1.77
N PHE A 280 -1.01 1.59 -1.85
CA PHE A 280 -1.74 1.47 -3.12
C PHE A 280 -1.63 2.74 -3.96
N GLU A 281 -1.82 3.93 -3.36
CA GLU A 281 -1.64 5.21 -4.08
C GLU A 281 -0.25 5.30 -4.68
N PHE A 282 0.76 5.00 -3.86
CA PHE A 282 2.13 5.00 -4.32
C PHE A 282 2.34 4.00 -5.45
N TYR A 283 1.90 2.75 -5.25
CA TYR A 283 2.05 1.69 -6.25
C TYR A 283 1.42 2.09 -7.58
N SER A 284 0.20 2.64 -7.53
CA SER A 284 -0.55 3.01 -8.70
C SER A 284 0.16 4.08 -9.52
N VAL A 285 0.59 5.17 -8.87
CA VAL A 285 1.33 6.24 -9.54
C VAL A 285 2.68 5.75 -10.05
N TRP A 286 3.37 4.93 -9.26
CA TRP A 286 4.64 4.32 -9.67
C TRP A 286 4.49 3.47 -10.93
N ARG A 287 3.42 2.67 -11.03
CA ARG A 287 3.09 1.89 -12.23
C ARG A 287 2.69 2.77 -13.41
N TYR A 288 1.97 3.86 -13.17
CA TYR A 288 1.64 4.85 -14.20
C TYR A 288 2.89 5.48 -14.83
N VAL A 289 3.81 6.00 -14.01
CA VAL A 289 5.04 6.63 -14.52
C VAL A 289 5.88 5.62 -15.31
N MET A 290 6.02 4.40 -14.80
CA MET A 290 6.75 3.35 -15.50
C MET A 290 6.09 2.96 -16.83
N ALA A 291 4.76 2.78 -16.84
CA ALA A 291 4.01 2.46 -18.06
C ALA A 291 4.15 3.56 -19.13
N ARG A 292 4.11 4.84 -18.72
CA ARG A 292 4.35 5.96 -19.64
C ARG A 292 5.75 5.95 -20.24
N GLN A 293 6.77 5.67 -19.43
CA GLN A 293 8.14 5.56 -19.91
C GLN A 293 8.28 4.42 -20.94
N GLN A 294 7.69 3.26 -20.66
CA GLN A 294 7.69 2.10 -21.57
C GLN A 294 6.92 2.37 -22.86
N ALA A 295 5.85 3.16 -22.79
CA ALA A 295 5.06 3.58 -23.96
C ALA A 295 5.69 4.77 -24.73
N GLY A 296 6.78 5.36 -24.24
CA GLY A 296 7.40 6.54 -24.85
C GLY A 296 6.58 7.84 -24.71
N LEU A 297 5.69 7.92 -23.71
CA LEU A 297 4.78 9.03 -23.46
C LEU A 297 5.35 10.05 -22.45
N ALA A 298 6.63 10.39 -22.56
CA ALA A 298 7.31 11.28 -21.62
C ALA A 298 6.80 12.74 -21.68
#